data_AF-A0A7G9YTP7-F1
#
_entry.id   AF-A0A7G9YTP7-F1
#
_cell.length_a   1.000
_cell.length_b   1.000
_cell.length_c   1.000
_cell.angle_alpha   90.00
_cell.angle_beta   90.00
_cell.angle_gamma   90.00
#
_symmetry.space_group_name_H-M   'P 1'
#
loop_
_entity.id
_entity.type
_entity.pdbx_description
1 polymer ?
#
loop_
_entity_poly.entity_id
_entity_poly.type
_entity_poly.pdbx_seq_one_letter_code
_entity_poly.pdbx_strand_id
1 'polypeptide(L)' 'MREGVEHLAKMGVIPVLRPITIQPPRKDEIEATRPSAERLLKLARMTREILDKYGLRVDVSQTMCLPCTGCDITPYRDI' A
#
# COMPACT_ATOMS: atom_id res chain seq x y z
N MET A 1 7.33 -7.74 -5.64
CA MET A 1 6.19 -6.93 -5.16
C MET A 1 5.04 -6.89 -6.15
N ARG A 2 5.26 -6.48 -7.43
CA ARG A 2 4.18 -6.42 -8.45
C ARG A 2 3.34 -7.70 -8.49
N GLU A 3 3.98 -8.86 -8.62
CA GLU A 3 3.32 -10.17 -8.68
C GLU A 3 2.41 -10.44 -7.48
N GLY A 4 2.85 -10.12 -6.25
CA GLY A 4 2.04 -10.31 -5.05
C GLY A 4 0.83 -9.39 -4.99
N VAL A 5 1.00 -8.12 -5.37
CA VAL A 5 -0.10 -7.14 -5.46
C VAL A 5 -1.12 -7.59 -6.52
N GLU A 6 -0.63 -8.02 -7.67
CA GLU A 6 -1.46 -8.49 -8.79
C GLU A 6 -2.20 -9.79 -8.47
N HIS A 7 -1.56 -10.73 -7.78
CA HIS A 7 -2.20 -11.94 -7.29
C HIS A 7 -3.37 -11.62 -6.34
N LEU A 8 -3.15 -10.73 -5.36
CA LEU A 8 -4.19 -10.33 -4.41
C LEU A 8 -5.34 -9.57 -5.09
N ALA A 9 -5.02 -8.62 -5.96
CA ALA A 9 -6.03 -7.85 -6.70
C ALA A 9 -6.89 -8.76 -7.60
N LYS A 10 -6.28 -9.76 -8.24
CA LYS A 10 -7.01 -10.77 -9.02
C LYS A 10 -8.02 -11.56 -8.18
N MET A 11 -7.77 -11.73 -6.88
CA MET A 11 -8.69 -12.38 -5.93
C MET A 11 -9.76 -11.43 -5.36
N GLY A 12 -9.76 -10.15 -5.74
CA GLY A 12 -10.68 -9.15 -5.22
C GLY A 12 -10.21 -8.47 -3.92
N VAL A 13 -8.95 -8.69 -3.52
CA VAL A 13 -8.38 -8.06 -2.32
C VAL A 13 -7.81 -6.68 -2.69
N ILE A 14 -8.11 -5.66 -1.88
CA ILE A 14 -7.50 -4.33 -1.98
C ILE A 14 -6.23 -4.29 -1.11
N PRO A 15 -5.01 -4.29 -1.69
CA PRO A 15 -3.78 -4.21 -0.92
C PRO A 15 -3.47 -2.75 -0.54
N VAL A 16 -2.98 -2.55 0.68
CA VAL A 16 -2.52 -1.25 1.20
C VAL A 16 -1.00 -1.14 1.17
N LEU A 17 -0.48 0.04 0.85
CA LEU A 17 0.96 0.30 0.86
C LEU A 17 1.40 0.99 2.16
N ARG A 18 1.97 0.20 3.07
CA ARG A 18 2.55 0.70 4.33
C ARG A 18 4.07 0.72 4.28
N PRO A 19 4.73 1.87 4.47
CA PRO A 19 6.18 1.87 4.68
C PRO A 19 6.53 1.19 6.01
N ILE A 20 7.58 0.36 6.01
CA ILE A 20 8.09 -0.22 7.25
C ILE A 20 8.57 0.89 8.19
N THR A 21 8.20 0.76 9.46
CA THR A 21 8.65 1.63 10.55
C THR A 21 9.20 0.75 11.66
N ILE A 22 10.49 0.88 11.95
CA ILE A 22 11.12 0.19 13.08
C ILE A 22 10.77 0.96 14.34
N GLN A 23 10.06 0.29 15.25
CA GLN A 23 9.74 0.86 16.55
C GLN A 23 11.00 0.85 17.44
N PRO A 24 11.28 1.91 18.20
CA PRO A 24 12.50 2.00 19.02
C PRO A 24 12.78 0.77 19.91
N PRO A 25 11.78 0.12 20.53
CA PRO A 25 12.02 -1.07 21.34
C PRO A 25 12.51 -2.30 20.55
N ARG A 26 12.29 -2.35 19.24
CA ARG A 26 12.60 -3.51 18.38
C ARG A 26 13.77 -3.27 17.43
N LYS A 27 14.51 -2.18 17.64
CA LYS A 27 15.60 -1.76 16.75
C LYS A 27 16.72 -2.79 16.61
N ASP A 28 16.92 -3.60 17.65
CA ASP A 28 17.97 -4.63 17.69
C ASP A 28 17.42 -6.01 17.27
N GLU A 29 16.11 -6.15 17.07
CA GLU A 29 15.45 -7.39 16.63
C GLU A 29 15.32 -7.49 15.10
N ILE A 30 15.23 -6.35 14.42
CA ILE A 30 14.88 -6.28 12.99
C ILE A 30 15.77 -5.25 12.30
N GLU A 31 16.51 -5.70 11.29
CA GLU A 31 17.20 -4.81 10.36
C GLU A 31 16.30 -4.52 9.15
N ALA A 32 15.87 -3.27 9.02
CA ALA A 32 15.10 -2.81 7.87
C ALA A 32 15.30 -1.32 7.61
N THR A 33 15.31 -0.95 6.33
CA THR A 33 15.41 0.45 5.93
C THR A 33 14.07 0.91 5.37
N ARG A 34 13.57 2.04 5.89
CA ARG A 34 12.38 2.68 5.32
C ARG A 34 12.65 3.04 3.85
N PRO A 35 11.80 2.63 2.89
CA PRO A 35 11.98 3.01 1.50
C PRO A 35 11.92 4.53 1.30
N SER A 36 12.60 5.04 0.27
CA SER A 36 12.53 6.46 -0.10
C SER A 36 11.12 6.88 -0.52
N ALA A 37 10.80 8.17 -0.37
CA ALA A 37 9.51 8.72 -0.79
C ALA A 37 9.22 8.44 -2.28
N GLU A 38 10.22 8.61 -3.15
CA GLU A 38 10.10 8.31 -4.58
C GLU A 38 9.74 6.84 -4.82
N ARG A 39 10.39 5.92 -4.10
CA ARG A 39 10.09 4.48 -4.22
C ARG A 39 8.65 4.20 -3.80
N LEU A 40 8.18 4.80 -2.71
CA LEU A 40 6.81 4.65 -2.22
C LEU A 40 5.79 5.17 -3.24
N LEU A 41 6.01 6.36 -3.81
CA LEU A 41 5.11 6.91 -4.84
C LEU A 41 5.08 6.04 -6.09
N LYS A 42 6.24 5.54 -6.55
CA LYS A 42 6.30 4.59 -7.67
C LYS A 42 5.50 3.32 -7.40
N LEU A 43 5.59 2.78 -6.18
CA LEU A 43 4.84 1.59 -5.77
C LEU A 43 3.34 1.87 -5.65
N ALA A 44 2.95 3.02 -5.12
CA ALA A 44 1.54 3.41 -5.03
C ALA A 44 0.90 3.50 -6.41
N ARG A 45 1.56 4.15 -7.38
CA ARG A 45 1.09 4.25 -8.77
C ARG A 45 0.94 2.89 -9.43
N MET A 46 1.94 2.02 -9.25
CA MET A 46 1.87 0.63 -9.70
C MET A 46 0.67 -0.12 -9.10
N THR A 47 0.41 0.05 -7.80
CA THR A 47 -0.76 -0.56 -7.14
C THR A 47 -2.06 -0.03 -7.72
N ARG A 48 -2.17 1.28 -7.98
CA ARG A 48 -3.34 1.89 -8.63
C ARG A 48 -3.60 1.28 -10.01
N GLU A 49 -2.58 1.18 -10.86
CA GLU A 49 -2.70 0.55 -12.19
C GLU A 49 -3.25 -0.88 -12.12
N ILE A 50 -2.79 -1.66 -11.13
CA ILE A 50 -3.25 -3.04 -10.92
C ILE A 50 -4.69 -3.07 -10.42
N LEU A 51 -5.07 -2.19 -9.49
CA LEU A 51 -6.44 -2.08 -9.00
C LEU A 51 -7.40 -1.71 -10.13
N ASP A 52 -7.02 -0.75 -10.98
CA ASP A 52 -7.78 -0.36 -12.17
C ASP A 52 -7.96 -1.55 -13.13
N LYS A 53 -6.90 -2.32 -13.37
CA LYS A 53 -6.95 -3.53 -14.23
C LYS A 53 -7.99 -4.56 -13.76
N TYR A 54 -8.20 -4.70 -12.45
CA TYR A 54 -9.15 -5.66 -11.88
C TYR A 54 -10.48 -5.02 -11.43
N GLY A 55 -10.70 -3.73 -11.75
CA GLY A 55 -11.96 -3.03 -11.43
C GLY A 55 -12.19 -2.79 -9.94
N LEU A 56 -11.13 -2.80 -9.13
CA LEU A 56 -11.23 -2.59 -7.68
C LEU A 56 -11.21 -1.10 -7.34
N ARG A 57 -12.16 -0.67 -6.51
CA ARG A 57 -12.35 0.74 -6.15
C ARG A 57 -12.11 0.96 -4.67
N VAL A 58 -11.03 1.69 -4.36
CA VAL A 58 -10.66 1.99 -2.97
C VAL A 58 -11.43 3.19 -2.43
N ASP A 59 -11.74 4.15 -3.29
CA ASP A 59 -12.40 5.41 -2.95
C ASP A 59 -13.82 5.21 -2.39
N VAL A 60 -14.50 4.12 -2.75
CA VAL A 60 -15.82 3.73 -2.22
C VAL A 60 -15.77 3.02 -0.86
N SER A 61 -14.57 2.71 -0.34
CA SER A 61 -14.42 2.04 0.95
C SER A 61 -14.83 2.98 2.10
N GLN A 62 -15.65 2.47 3.02
CA GLN A 62 -16.23 3.27 4.12
C GLN A 62 -15.53 3.08 5.47
N THR A 63 -14.73 2.03 5.64
CA THR A 63 -14.16 1.66 6.95
C THR A 63 -12.69 1.20 6.82
N MET A 64 -12.01 1.03 7.95
CA MET A 64 -10.60 0.60 8.07
C MET A 64 -9.58 1.64 7.58
N CYS A 65 -8.41 1.19 7.12
CA CYS A 65 -7.27 2.04 6.76
C CYS A 65 -7.50 2.80 5.44
N LEU A 66 -8.30 2.24 4.53
CA LEU A 66 -8.53 2.77 3.19
C LEU A 66 -9.10 4.21 3.19
N PRO A 67 -10.13 4.55 3.98
CA PRO A 67 -10.57 5.94 4.07
C PRO A 67 -9.71 6.84 4.97
N CYS A 68 -8.87 6.27 5.84
CA CYS A 68 -8.16 7.00 6.88
C CYS A 68 -6.87 7.69 6.39
N THR A 69 -6.17 7.08 5.42
CA THR A 69 -4.92 7.58 4.80
C THR A 69 -3.78 7.94 5.76
N GLY A 70 -3.88 7.59 7.05
CA GLY A 70 -2.90 8.00 8.07
C GLY A 70 -1.57 7.27 7.97
N CYS A 71 -1.60 5.93 7.94
CA CYS A 71 -0.38 5.11 7.97
C CYS A 71 0.04 4.57 6.59
N ASP A 72 -0.85 4.66 5.60
CA ASP A 72 -0.73 4.01 4.30
C ASP A 72 -0.88 5.04 3.17
N ILE A 73 -0.18 4.83 2.05
CA ILE A 73 -0.48 5.57 0.82
C ILE A 73 -1.58 4.82 0.09
N THR A 74 -2.73 5.45 -0.01
CA THR A 74 -3.97 4.86 -0.51
C THR A 74 -4.21 5.31 -1.96
N PRO A 75 -4.17 4.38 -2.93
CA PRO A 75 -4.60 4.65 -4.30
C PRO A 75 -5.97 5.34 -4.36
N TYR A 76 -6.18 6.22 -5.35
CA TYR A 76 -7.42 7.00 -5.57
C TYR A 76 -7.69 8.14 -4.58
N ARG A 77 -7.07 8.14 -3.40
CA ARG A 77 -7.20 9.21 -2.40
C ARG A 77 -5.96 10.09 -2.36
N ASP A 78 -4.79 9.47 -2.17
CA ASP A 78 -3.52 10.18 -2.05
C ASP A 78 -2.86 10.41 -3.41
N ILE A 79 -3.15 9.54 -4.40
CA ILE A 79 -2.53 9.53 -5.74
C ILE A 79 -3.47 9.17 -6.88
#